data_AF-A0A4R3YLD2-F1
#
_entry.id   AF-A0A4R3YLD2-F1
#
_cell.length_a   1.000
_cell.length_b   1.000
_cell.length_c   1.000
_cell.angle_alpha   90.00
_cell.angle_beta   90.00
_cell.angle_gamma   90.00
#
_symmetry.space_group_name_H-M   'P 1'
#
loop_
_entity.id
_entity.type
_entity.pdbx_description
1 polymer ?
#
loop_
_entity_poly.entity_id
_entity_poly.type
_entity_poly.pdbx_seq_one_letter_code
_entity_poly.pdbx_strand_id
1 'polypeptide(L)'
;MSLRLARLISATLISVCASATVLAAEPPLVWRGDITTARGVVTDVAKAWEKSGKGKIELQPFNTASGIDAVVKGTADLAGSARPGFGGAEQSLTFTPVAWDALVMITSPANPVSNITLMQLHEIYFGRITNWKDVGGNDEPINLYAVASPGDGVEFSMRKLLFGRGNQPVAAPRLYVNVAKLEEGVTLDKRGLGATTLAGVTGNKKVKIISIDGVAPSASTIANGSYALYTELYLVTNDASPKAAETKEFIQFVTSSQGSSLLRAHSLVPYADGATLASGDAARRARIASTVGTRANVGSAMTTPTVAAAAAGAEATQAAVAAAKGTVAKAGKPAKTKAPAAEPSQFATVVASVTTTARKAFGGVHAEAITVSDQAKRGGRFAKVTADAVTVRGKPVAKPVPANEVPEKATPALPLKPIAKAEPKKVVAKEAPAKKPAAVASHTYKVSTGDTLYSIAKKNAVDVNQLRAMNGIKDNNVHPGQVLKIGSAR
;
A
#
# COMPACT_ATOMS: atom_id res chain seq x y z
N MET A 1 -81.52 -41.77 -49.33
CA MET A 1 -80.96 -41.99 -47.97
C MET A 1 -79.44 -41.86 -48.08
N SER A 2 -78.65 -41.35 -47.12
CA SER A 2 -78.94 -40.51 -45.95
C SER A 2 -77.64 -39.86 -45.45
N LEU A 3 -77.54 -38.53 -45.61
CA LEU A 3 -77.20 -37.53 -44.56
C LEU A 3 -76.14 -37.83 -43.46
N ARG A 4 -75.17 -36.88 -43.39
CA ARG A 4 -74.65 -36.12 -42.21
C ARG A 4 -73.31 -36.48 -41.51
N LEU A 5 -72.56 -35.38 -41.26
CA LEU A 5 -71.60 -35.11 -40.15
C LEU A 5 -70.24 -35.86 -40.18
N ALA A 6 -69.11 -35.29 -39.70
CA ALA A 6 -68.82 -33.92 -39.20
C ALA A 6 -67.32 -33.52 -39.33
N ARG A 7 -67.06 -32.20 -39.36
CA ARG A 7 -65.90 -31.42 -38.84
C ARG A 7 -64.49 -32.08 -38.90
N LEU A 8 -63.56 -31.53 -39.68
CA LEU A 8 -62.62 -30.47 -39.24
C LEU A 8 -62.00 -30.67 -37.84
N ILE A 9 -60.71 -31.00 -37.81
CA ILE A 9 -59.65 -30.29 -37.06
C ILE A 9 -58.36 -30.49 -37.86
N SER A 10 -57.77 -29.41 -38.36
CA SER A 10 -56.35 -29.44 -38.75
C SER A 10 -55.52 -29.33 -37.48
N ALA A 11 -54.77 -30.38 -37.15
CA ALA A 11 -53.87 -30.36 -36.00
C ALA A 11 -52.67 -29.46 -36.29
N THR A 12 -52.82 -28.16 -36.04
CA THR A 12 -51.73 -27.18 -36.16
C THR A 12 -50.65 -27.54 -35.14
N LEU A 13 -49.60 -28.21 -35.60
CA LEU A 13 -48.45 -28.55 -34.77
C LEU A 13 -47.61 -27.29 -34.52
N ILE A 14 -48.14 -26.39 -33.69
CA ILE A 14 -47.39 -25.26 -33.14
C ILE A 14 -46.32 -25.87 -32.26
N SER A 15 -45.14 -26.08 -32.85
CA SER A 15 -43.92 -26.37 -32.11
C SER A 15 -43.64 -25.17 -31.23
N VAL A 16 -44.12 -25.21 -29.99
CA VAL A 16 -43.72 -24.30 -28.93
C VAL A 16 -42.27 -24.62 -28.62
N CYS A 17 -41.38 -24.08 -29.45
CA CYS A 17 -40.01 -23.80 -29.08
C CYS A 17 -40.07 -22.78 -27.95
N ALA A 18 -40.35 -23.27 -26.74
CA ALA A 18 -40.05 -22.56 -25.53
C ALA A 18 -38.54 -22.36 -25.54
N SER A 19 -38.12 -21.21 -26.05
CA SER A 19 -36.77 -20.70 -25.89
C SER A 19 -36.55 -20.52 -24.40
N ALA A 20 -36.16 -21.61 -23.75
CA ALA A 20 -35.57 -21.59 -22.43
C ALA A 20 -34.29 -20.79 -22.56
N THR A 21 -34.41 -19.47 -22.40
CA THR A 21 -33.29 -18.57 -22.30
C THR A 21 -32.51 -19.01 -21.08
N VAL A 22 -31.52 -19.87 -21.30
CA VAL A 22 -30.54 -20.24 -20.29
C VAL A 22 -29.81 -18.94 -19.99
N LEU A 23 -30.26 -18.24 -18.95
CA LEU A 23 -29.53 -17.13 -18.35
C LEU A 23 -28.19 -17.73 -17.92
N ALA A 24 -27.17 -17.50 -18.74
CA ALA A 24 -25.82 -17.89 -18.42
C ALA A 24 -25.48 -17.19 -17.10
N ALA A 25 -25.26 -17.99 -16.05
CA ALA A 25 -25.00 -17.47 -14.71
C ALA A 25 -23.85 -16.46 -14.79
N GLU A 26 -24.08 -15.25 -14.30
CA GLU A 26 -23.16 -14.14 -14.53
C GLU A 26 -21.76 -14.47 -13.97
N PRO A 27 -20.69 -14.10 -14.71
CA PRO A 27 -19.34 -14.47 -14.31
C PRO A 27 -19.00 -13.84 -12.96
N PRO A 28 -18.40 -14.59 -12.02
CA PRO A 28 -18.21 -14.15 -10.64
C PRO A 28 -17.45 -12.82 -10.56
N LEU A 29 -17.71 -12.06 -9.49
CA LEU A 29 -16.87 -10.92 -9.15
C LEU A 29 -15.51 -11.44 -8.67
N VAL A 30 -14.43 -11.07 -9.36
CA VAL A 30 -13.07 -11.48 -8.99
C VAL A 30 -12.57 -10.55 -7.89
N TRP A 31 -12.40 -11.09 -6.69
CA TRP A 31 -11.81 -10.39 -5.55
C TRP A 31 -10.33 -10.76 -5.38
N ARG A 32 -9.46 -9.75 -5.18
CA ARG A 32 -8.04 -9.95 -4.81
C ARG A 32 -7.64 -9.06 -3.63
N GLY A 33 -6.94 -9.58 -2.64
CA GLY A 33 -6.51 -8.77 -1.50
C GLY A 33 -5.57 -9.48 -0.54
N ASP A 34 -5.35 -8.86 0.61
CA ASP A 34 -4.60 -9.46 1.71
C ASP A 34 -5.34 -10.61 2.41
N ILE A 35 -4.56 -11.42 3.14
CA ILE A 35 -5.07 -12.54 3.93
C ILE A 35 -6.02 -12.07 5.03
N THR A 36 -5.79 -10.89 5.62
CA THR A 36 -6.61 -10.31 6.69
C THR A 36 -8.05 -10.10 6.23
N THR A 37 -8.25 -9.37 5.14
CA THR A 37 -9.57 -9.12 4.54
C THR A 37 -10.16 -10.38 3.92
N ALA A 38 -9.34 -11.29 3.36
CA ALA A 38 -9.83 -12.60 2.93
C ALA A 38 -10.49 -13.37 4.09
N ARG A 39 -9.79 -13.52 5.22
CA ARG A 39 -10.25 -14.29 6.38
C ARG A 39 -11.43 -13.59 7.09
N GLY A 40 -11.22 -12.37 7.58
CA GLY A 40 -12.16 -11.71 8.49
C GLY A 40 -13.35 -11.02 7.82
N VAL A 41 -13.23 -10.63 6.54
CA VAL A 41 -14.28 -9.89 5.82
C VAL A 41 -14.95 -10.75 4.75
N VAL A 42 -14.19 -11.24 3.77
CA VAL A 42 -14.78 -11.64 2.47
C VAL A 42 -15.20 -13.10 2.42
N THR A 43 -14.47 -14.03 3.05
CA THR A 43 -14.70 -15.48 2.87
C THR A 43 -16.12 -15.92 3.24
N ASP A 44 -16.67 -15.48 4.38
CA ASP A 44 -18.01 -15.90 4.80
C ASP A 44 -19.12 -14.98 4.29
N VAL A 45 -18.84 -13.69 4.08
CA VAL A 45 -19.79 -12.78 3.44
C VAL A 45 -20.02 -13.17 1.97
N ALA A 46 -19.00 -13.64 1.24
CA ALA A 46 -19.16 -14.21 -0.10
C ALA A 46 -20.06 -15.45 -0.12
N LYS A 47 -19.94 -16.35 0.87
CA LYS A 47 -20.83 -17.52 1.01
C LYS A 47 -22.27 -17.10 1.33
N ALA A 48 -22.46 -16.05 2.13
CA ALA A 48 -23.78 -15.51 2.45
C ALA A 48 -24.41 -14.79 1.23
N TRP A 49 -23.61 -14.09 0.45
CA TRP A 49 -23.99 -13.46 -0.82
C TRP A 49 -24.44 -14.52 -1.84
N GLU A 50 -23.65 -15.58 -2.05
CA GLU A 50 -23.99 -16.68 -2.95
C GLU A 50 -25.28 -17.41 -2.50
N LYS A 51 -25.45 -17.64 -1.19
CA LYS A 51 -26.70 -18.18 -0.61
C LYS A 51 -27.91 -17.23 -0.74
N SER A 52 -27.70 -15.93 -0.92
CA SER A 52 -28.77 -14.95 -1.14
C SER A 52 -29.23 -14.86 -2.61
N GLY A 53 -28.58 -15.59 -3.52
CA GLY A 53 -28.89 -15.58 -4.96
C GLY A 53 -28.35 -14.37 -5.74
N LYS A 54 -27.63 -13.45 -5.08
CA LYS A 54 -27.08 -12.21 -5.68
C LYS A 54 -25.82 -12.41 -6.54
N GLY A 55 -25.46 -13.65 -6.88
CA GLY A 55 -24.26 -14.00 -7.65
C GLY A 55 -23.13 -14.57 -6.80
N LYS A 56 -21.90 -14.58 -7.34
CA LYS A 56 -20.75 -15.29 -6.74
C LYS A 56 -19.50 -14.42 -6.71
N ILE A 57 -18.66 -14.60 -5.68
CA ILE A 57 -17.34 -13.98 -5.57
C ILE A 57 -16.27 -15.06 -5.76
N GLU A 58 -15.29 -14.82 -6.62
CA GLU A 58 -14.08 -15.64 -6.72
C GLU A 58 -12.97 -14.99 -5.89
N LEU A 59 -12.52 -15.67 -4.82
CA LEU A 59 -11.48 -15.13 -3.94
C LEU A 59 -10.08 -15.59 -4.37
N GLN A 60 -9.22 -14.62 -4.69
CA GLN A 60 -7.81 -14.83 -5.00
C GLN A 60 -6.91 -14.10 -3.97
N PRO A 61 -6.77 -14.63 -2.74
CA PRO A 61 -6.04 -13.99 -1.65
C PRO A 61 -4.52 -14.08 -1.79
N PHE A 62 -3.82 -12.97 -1.59
CA PHE A 62 -2.35 -12.91 -1.61
C PHE A 62 -1.78 -11.84 -0.67
N ASN A 63 -1.79 -10.57 -1.08
CA ASN A 63 -1.35 -9.41 -0.30
C ASN A 63 -2.03 -8.12 -0.81
N THR A 64 -2.00 -7.06 -0.01
CA THR A 64 -2.78 -5.83 -0.23
C THR A 64 -2.40 -5.13 -1.53
N ALA A 65 -1.09 -4.97 -1.73
CA ALA A 65 -0.54 -4.29 -2.90
C ALA A 65 -1.00 -4.97 -4.18
N SER A 66 -0.91 -6.31 -4.27
CA SER A 66 -1.33 -7.06 -5.46
C SER A 66 -2.84 -7.06 -5.70
N GLY A 67 -3.66 -6.86 -4.66
CA GLY A 67 -5.11 -6.68 -4.81
C GLY A 67 -5.44 -5.36 -5.48
N ILE A 68 -4.91 -4.27 -4.92
CA ILE A 68 -5.09 -2.91 -5.45
C ILE A 68 -4.53 -2.82 -6.89
N ASP A 69 -3.33 -3.35 -7.13
CA ASP A 69 -2.69 -3.37 -8.46
C ASP A 69 -3.52 -4.15 -9.50
N ALA A 70 -4.32 -5.13 -9.07
CA ALA A 70 -5.20 -5.87 -9.96
C ALA A 70 -6.46 -5.09 -10.35
N VAL A 71 -7.04 -4.32 -9.42
CA VAL A 71 -8.21 -3.44 -9.67
C VAL A 71 -7.82 -2.22 -10.51
N VAL A 72 -6.62 -1.64 -10.29
CA VAL A 72 -6.04 -0.61 -11.19
C VAL A 72 -6.00 -1.10 -12.64
N LYS A 73 -5.69 -2.39 -12.86
CA LYS A 73 -5.51 -3.00 -14.18
C LYS A 73 -6.78 -3.64 -14.76
N GLY A 74 -7.92 -3.58 -14.07
CA GLY A 74 -9.15 -4.27 -14.49
C GLY A 74 -9.04 -5.80 -14.53
N THR A 75 -8.11 -6.37 -13.75
CA THR A 75 -7.88 -7.84 -13.63
C THR A 75 -8.47 -8.45 -12.35
N ALA A 76 -9.10 -7.61 -11.53
CA ALA A 76 -10.03 -7.96 -10.46
C ALA A 76 -11.10 -6.87 -10.42
N ASP A 77 -12.33 -7.24 -10.07
CA ASP A 77 -13.46 -6.31 -10.01
C ASP A 77 -13.43 -5.49 -8.71
N LEU A 78 -12.94 -6.10 -7.63
CA LEU A 78 -12.80 -5.50 -6.31
C LEU A 78 -11.57 -6.05 -5.57
N ALA A 79 -11.11 -5.33 -4.56
CA ALA A 79 -9.99 -5.74 -3.72
C ALA A 79 -10.26 -5.55 -2.22
N GLY A 80 -9.46 -6.23 -1.40
CA GLY A 80 -9.41 -6.02 0.06
C GLY A 80 -8.07 -5.43 0.49
N SER A 81 -8.11 -4.48 1.42
CA SER A 81 -6.95 -3.73 1.88
C SER A 81 -6.99 -3.43 3.38
N ALA A 82 -5.95 -3.82 4.12
CA ALA A 82 -5.69 -3.41 5.50
C ALA A 82 -5.00 -2.03 5.63
N ARG A 83 -5.10 -1.16 4.61
CA ARG A 83 -4.64 0.24 4.61
C ARG A 83 -5.52 1.14 3.72
N PRO A 84 -5.53 2.47 3.96
CA PRO A 84 -6.02 3.42 2.96
C PRO A 84 -5.12 3.48 1.72
N GLY A 85 -5.64 4.08 0.65
CA GLY A 85 -4.84 4.47 -0.50
C GLY A 85 -3.82 5.56 -0.16
N PHE A 86 -2.67 5.56 -0.81
CA PHE A 86 -1.59 6.54 -0.61
C PHE A 86 -1.23 7.36 -1.87
N GLY A 87 -1.93 7.15 -2.99
CA GLY A 87 -1.85 7.99 -4.18
C GLY A 87 -1.29 7.28 -5.42
N GLY A 88 -0.80 8.05 -6.40
CA GLY A 88 -0.40 7.50 -7.69
C GLY A 88 -1.59 6.86 -8.42
N ALA A 89 -1.44 5.64 -8.92
CA ALA A 89 -2.52 4.91 -9.58
C ALA A 89 -3.71 4.57 -8.66
N GLU A 90 -3.54 4.64 -7.33
CA GLU A 90 -4.63 4.43 -6.37
C GLU A 90 -5.62 5.61 -6.32
N GLN A 91 -5.33 6.74 -6.99
CA GLN A 91 -6.19 7.94 -6.99
C GLN A 91 -7.47 7.79 -7.81
N SER A 92 -7.56 6.79 -8.69
CA SER A 92 -8.78 6.47 -9.45
C SER A 92 -9.63 5.39 -8.79
N LEU A 93 -9.34 5.01 -7.54
CA LEU A 93 -10.02 3.94 -6.81
C LEU A 93 -10.77 4.49 -5.59
N THR A 94 -11.93 3.91 -5.34
CA THR A 94 -12.73 4.19 -4.14
C THR A 94 -12.40 3.16 -3.06
N PHE A 95 -11.86 3.64 -1.94
CA PHE A 95 -11.57 2.84 -0.74
C PHE A 95 -12.73 2.99 0.24
N THR A 96 -13.61 2.00 0.32
CA THR A 96 -14.75 1.98 1.25
C THR A 96 -14.38 1.20 2.51
N PRO A 97 -14.28 1.83 3.69
CA PRO A 97 -14.00 1.12 4.93
C PRO A 97 -15.23 0.31 5.36
N VAL A 98 -15.02 -0.96 5.73
CA VAL A 98 -16.09 -1.90 6.12
C VAL A 98 -15.95 -2.41 7.55
N ALA A 99 -14.74 -2.44 8.10
CA ALA A 99 -14.48 -2.86 9.47
C ALA A 99 -13.26 -2.15 10.08
N TRP A 100 -13.08 -2.30 11.38
CA TRP A 100 -11.86 -2.02 12.14
C TRP A 100 -11.30 -3.34 12.68
N ASP A 101 -9.97 -3.48 12.63
CA ASP A 101 -9.23 -4.60 13.23
C ASP A 101 -8.05 -4.08 14.05
N ALA A 102 -7.63 -4.83 15.07
CA ALA A 102 -6.41 -4.54 15.82
C ALA A 102 -5.19 -5.07 15.05
N LEU A 103 -4.17 -4.23 14.92
CA LEU A 103 -2.81 -4.62 14.55
C LEU A 103 -2.16 -5.23 15.79
N VAL A 104 -1.86 -6.53 15.76
CA VAL A 104 -1.42 -7.30 16.93
C VAL A 104 -0.02 -7.86 16.73
N MET A 105 0.75 -7.88 17.81
CA MET A 105 2.08 -8.48 17.84
C MET A 105 1.97 -9.94 18.29
N ILE A 106 2.52 -10.85 17.50
CA ILE A 106 2.52 -12.29 17.80
C ILE A 106 3.92 -12.83 18.06
N THR A 107 4.01 -13.76 19.01
CA THR A 107 5.19 -14.56 19.33
C THR A 107 4.80 -16.01 19.62
N SER A 108 5.75 -16.88 19.96
CA SER A 108 5.48 -18.25 20.38
C SER A 108 4.80 -18.30 21.75
N PRO A 109 3.86 -19.22 22.00
CA PRO A 109 3.30 -19.45 23.34
C PRO A 109 4.33 -19.80 24.42
N ALA A 110 5.52 -20.28 24.04
CA ALA A 110 6.61 -20.60 24.96
C ALA A 110 7.49 -19.40 25.37
N ASN A 111 7.32 -18.23 24.73
CA ASN A 111 7.98 -16.99 25.14
C ASN A 111 7.28 -16.46 26.41
N PRO A 112 7.99 -16.06 27.48
CA PRO A 112 7.35 -15.49 28.68
C PRO A 112 6.63 -14.15 28.44
N VAL A 113 7.14 -13.29 27.55
CA VAL A 113 6.68 -11.89 27.41
C VAL A 113 5.20 -11.81 27.01
N SER A 114 4.38 -11.21 27.87
CA SER A 114 2.92 -11.07 27.69
C SER A 114 2.48 -9.65 27.32
N ASN A 115 3.33 -8.66 27.59
CA ASN A 115 3.06 -7.25 27.34
C ASN A 115 4.35 -6.51 26.96
N ILE A 116 4.26 -5.55 26.05
CA ILE A 116 5.31 -4.55 25.78
C ILE A 116 4.69 -3.15 25.72
N THR A 117 5.50 -2.11 25.88
CA THR A 117 5.03 -0.74 25.63
C THR A 117 5.03 -0.40 24.14
N LEU A 118 4.22 0.58 23.75
CA LEU A 118 4.21 1.14 22.40
C LEU A 118 5.58 1.72 21.99
N MET A 119 6.34 2.27 22.94
CA MET A 119 7.73 2.70 22.72
C MET A 119 8.65 1.49 22.51
N GLN A 120 8.58 0.44 23.35
CA GLN A 120 9.39 -0.77 23.13
C GLN A 120 9.10 -1.39 21.74
N LEU A 121 7.84 -1.41 21.29
CA LEU A 121 7.50 -1.86 19.95
C LEU A 121 8.15 -1.00 18.84
N HIS A 122 8.13 0.32 18.97
CA HIS A 122 8.86 1.23 18.06
C HIS A 122 10.37 0.91 18.05
N GLU A 123 10.98 0.82 19.22
CA GLU A 123 12.43 0.60 19.36
C GLU A 123 12.89 -0.79 18.89
N ILE A 124 12.02 -1.80 18.94
CA ILE A 124 12.23 -3.12 18.32
C ILE A 124 12.24 -3.00 16.79
N TYR A 125 11.19 -2.43 16.18
CA TYR A 125 11.14 -2.28 14.72
C TYR A 125 12.15 -1.27 14.18
N PHE A 126 12.66 -0.36 15.02
CA PHE A 126 13.79 0.51 14.71
C PHE A 126 15.17 -0.15 14.93
N GLY A 127 15.23 -1.32 15.58
CA GLY A 127 16.45 -2.11 15.77
C GLY A 127 17.38 -1.65 16.91
N ARG A 128 16.85 -0.89 17.87
CA ARG A 128 17.58 -0.52 19.11
C ARG A 128 17.39 -1.57 20.19
N ILE A 129 16.16 -2.07 20.37
CA ILE A 129 15.89 -3.26 21.19
C ILE A 129 16.04 -4.49 20.29
N THR A 130 16.84 -5.45 20.72
CA THR A 130 17.15 -6.65 19.93
C THR A 130 17.17 -7.95 20.75
N ASN A 131 16.97 -7.89 22.06
CA ASN A 131 16.93 -9.04 22.95
C ASN A 131 15.63 -9.04 23.77
N TRP A 132 15.07 -10.22 24.05
CA TRP A 132 13.83 -10.35 24.80
C TRP A 132 13.95 -9.86 26.25
N LYS A 133 15.14 -9.90 26.87
CA LYS A 133 15.35 -9.40 28.25
C LYS A 133 15.11 -7.90 28.39
N ASP A 134 15.38 -7.13 27.32
CA ASP A 134 15.16 -5.68 27.25
C ASP A 134 13.66 -5.31 27.37
N VAL A 135 12.78 -6.31 27.21
CA VAL A 135 11.32 -6.22 27.37
C VAL A 135 10.77 -7.25 28.37
N GLY A 136 11.59 -7.72 29.32
CA GLY A 136 11.16 -8.58 30.43
C GLY A 136 11.07 -10.08 30.11
N GLY A 137 11.72 -10.53 29.03
CA GLY A 137 11.82 -11.94 28.64
C GLY A 137 13.17 -12.60 28.98
N ASN A 138 13.43 -13.73 28.34
CA ASN A 138 14.71 -14.46 28.45
C ASN A 138 15.86 -13.67 27.79
N ASP A 139 17.11 -13.97 28.14
CA ASP A 139 18.30 -13.47 27.42
C ASP A 139 18.47 -14.19 26.07
N GLU A 140 17.59 -13.87 25.13
CA GLU A 140 17.57 -14.44 23.79
C GLU A 140 17.31 -13.34 22.73
N PRO A 141 17.92 -13.43 21.54
CA PRO A 141 17.71 -12.44 20.48
C PRO A 141 16.27 -12.48 19.96
N ILE A 142 15.71 -11.31 19.67
CA ILE A 142 14.41 -11.17 19.00
C ILE A 142 14.59 -11.51 17.51
N ASN A 143 14.00 -12.62 17.08
CA ASN A 143 13.91 -12.94 15.66
C ASN A 143 12.76 -12.12 15.06
N LEU A 144 13.05 -10.88 14.63
CA LEU A 144 12.04 -9.95 14.11
C LEU A 144 11.64 -10.25 12.65
N TYR A 145 10.33 -10.34 12.42
CA TYR A 145 9.69 -10.68 11.15
C TYR A 145 8.91 -9.47 10.62
N ALA A 146 8.84 -9.32 9.30
CA ALA A 146 7.97 -8.36 8.63
C ALA A 146 7.46 -8.91 7.28
N VAL A 147 6.40 -8.30 6.74
CA VAL A 147 6.00 -8.54 5.35
C VAL A 147 6.96 -7.79 4.41
N ALA A 148 7.37 -8.46 3.33
CA ALA A 148 8.41 -8.01 2.39
C ALA A 148 7.97 -6.81 1.53
N SER A 149 6.68 -6.70 1.21
CA SER A 149 6.14 -5.63 0.37
C SER A 149 5.93 -4.35 1.19
N PRO A 150 6.59 -3.22 0.86
CA PRO A 150 6.41 -1.96 1.59
C PRO A 150 5.03 -1.31 1.44
N GLY A 151 4.14 -1.92 0.63
CA GLY A 151 2.74 -1.50 0.44
C GLY A 151 1.73 -2.54 0.91
N ASP A 152 2.13 -3.59 1.64
CA ASP A 152 1.18 -4.50 2.28
C ASP A 152 0.55 -3.87 3.53
N GLY A 153 -0.77 -4.04 3.68
CA GLY A 153 -1.62 -3.17 4.49
C GLY A 153 -1.34 -3.22 5.98
N VAL A 154 -1.25 -4.42 6.57
CA VAL A 154 -1.00 -4.59 8.01
C VAL A 154 0.33 -3.93 8.42
N GLU A 155 1.38 -4.27 7.69
CA GLU A 155 2.74 -3.78 7.94
C GLU A 155 2.87 -2.27 7.65
N PHE A 156 2.26 -1.79 6.56
CA PHE A 156 2.18 -0.37 6.22
C PHE A 156 1.40 0.43 7.27
N SER A 157 0.25 -0.05 7.73
CA SER A 157 -0.60 0.64 8.71
C SER A 157 0.08 0.68 10.08
N MET A 158 0.72 -0.40 10.52
CA MET A 158 1.57 -0.40 11.72
C MET A 158 2.71 0.62 11.60
N ARG A 159 3.49 0.60 10.51
CA ARG A 159 4.60 1.54 10.31
C ARG A 159 4.13 3.00 10.18
N LYS A 160 2.93 3.24 9.63
CA LYS A 160 2.29 4.56 9.56
C LYS A 160 1.92 5.09 10.94
N LEU A 161 1.52 4.22 11.88
CA LEU A 161 1.27 4.58 13.28
C LEU A 161 2.59 4.82 14.04
N LEU A 162 3.51 3.85 14.03
CA LEU A 162 4.77 3.92 14.80
C LEU A 162 5.72 5.03 14.30
N PHE A 163 5.91 5.14 12.99
CA PHE A 163 6.96 5.99 12.39
C PHE A 163 6.43 7.18 11.58
N GLY A 164 5.11 7.38 11.55
CA GLY A 164 4.46 8.35 10.67
C GLY A 164 4.54 7.98 9.17
N ARG A 165 5.17 6.87 8.78
CA ARG A 165 5.38 6.52 7.36
C ARG A 165 5.21 5.01 7.15
N GLY A 166 4.17 4.62 6.41
CA GLY A 166 3.92 3.20 6.16
C GLY A 166 5.02 2.50 5.36
N ASN A 167 5.74 3.25 4.52
CA ASN A 167 6.91 2.76 3.80
C ASN A 167 8.25 2.89 4.56
N GLN A 168 8.22 3.11 5.89
CA GLN A 168 9.43 3.20 6.71
C GLN A 168 10.25 1.89 6.64
N PRO A 169 11.58 1.95 6.44
CA PRO A 169 12.47 0.82 6.66
C PRO A 169 12.53 0.41 8.14
N VAL A 170 12.44 -0.90 8.40
CA VAL A 170 12.47 -1.49 9.75
C VAL A 170 13.59 -2.52 9.86
N ALA A 171 14.04 -2.80 11.08
CA ALA A 171 15.16 -3.68 11.38
C ALA A 171 14.82 -5.19 11.32
N ALA A 172 13.83 -5.59 10.53
CA ALA A 172 13.38 -6.98 10.40
C ALA A 172 14.14 -7.72 9.27
N PRO A 173 15.08 -8.63 9.57
CA PRO A 173 15.83 -9.35 8.54
C PRO A 173 15.03 -10.50 7.90
N ARG A 174 13.93 -10.94 8.53
CA ARG A 174 13.09 -12.05 8.04
C ARG A 174 11.85 -11.51 7.35
N LEU A 175 11.87 -11.55 6.02
CA LEU A 175 10.83 -10.98 5.17
C LEU A 175 9.93 -12.07 4.58
N TYR A 176 8.62 -11.94 4.79
CA TYR A 176 7.61 -12.90 4.35
C TYR A 176 6.71 -12.32 3.25
N VAL A 177 6.15 -13.16 2.38
CA VAL A 177 5.35 -12.71 1.22
C VAL A 177 3.99 -12.08 1.63
N ASN A 178 3.45 -12.50 2.77
CA ASN A 178 2.22 -12.01 3.40
C ASN A 178 2.15 -12.44 4.87
N VAL A 179 1.12 -11.98 5.59
CA VAL A 179 0.91 -12.30 7.02
C VAL A 179 0.70 -13.80 7.28
N ALA A 180 0.12 -14.59 6.37
CA ALA A 180 -0.05 -16.03 6.57
C ALA A 180 1.31 -16.75 6.71
N LYS A 181 2.29 -16.41 5.87
CA LYS A 181 3.63 -17.01 5.95
C LYS A 181 4.47 -16.47 7.12
N LEU A 182 4.21 -15.23 7.54
CA LEU A 182 4.75 -14.66 8.78
C LEU A 182 4.23 -15.44 10.00
N GLU A 183 2.91 -15.65 10.10
CA GLU A 183 2.25 -16.43 11.16
C GLU A 183 2.80 -17.86 11.23
N GLU A 184 2.82 -18.58 10.10
CA GLU A 184 3.41 -19.93 10.02
C GLU A 184 4.84 -19.95 10.59
N GLY A 185 5.68 -19.00 10.17
CA GLY A 185 7.05 -18.90 10.66
C GLY A 185 7.18 -18.54 12.15
N VAL A 186 6.21 -17.82 12.73
CA VAL A 186 6.18 -17.53 14.18
C VAL A 186 5.75 -18.76 14.98
N THR A 187 4.86 -19.62 14.45
CA THR A 187 4.53 -20.90 15.13
C THR A 187 5.72 -21.85 15.28
N LEU A 188 6.77 -21.67 14.47
CA LEU A 188 7.97 -22.51 14.44
C LEU A 188 9.17 -21.91 15.20
N ASP A 189 9.12 -20.62 15.61
CA ASP A 189 10.25 -19.93 16.24
C ASP A 189 9.88 -19.41 17.64
N LYS A 190 10.48 -20.03 18.68
CA LYS A 190 10.30 -19.64 20.08
C LYS A 190 10.69 -18.19 20.37
N ARG A 191 11.57 -17.60 19.55
CA ARG A 191 12.08 -16.23 19.65
C ARG A 191 11.46 -15.28 18.62
N GLY A 192 10.54 -15.78 17.79
CA GLY A 192 9.91 -15.01 16.71
C GLY A 192 9.02 -13.88 17.24
N LEU A 193 9.05 -12.75 16.55
CA LEU A 193 8.13 -11.62 16.75
C LEU A 193 7.73 -11.06 15.39
N GLY A 194 6.43 -10.85 15.16
CA GLY A 194 5.95 -10.19 13.94
C GLY A 194 4.53 -9.62 14.10
N ALA A 195 4.12 -8.82 13.12
CA ALA A 195 2.81 -8.20 13.08
C ALA A 195 1.79 -9.01 12.24
N THR A 196 0.56 -9.08 12.73
CA THR A 196 -0.63 -9.54 11.99
C THR A 196 -1.86 -8.77 12.51
N THR A 197 -3.08 -9.25 12.31
CA THR A 197 -4.29 -8.66 12.89
C THR A 197 -5.07 -9.61 13.80
N LEU A 198 -5.91 -9.08 14.68
CA LEU A 198 -6.66 -9.88 15.66
C LEU A 198 -7.58 -10.90 14.96
N ALA A 199 -8.32 -10.49 13.93
CA ALA A 199 -9.13 -11.43 13.16
C ALA A 199 -8.28 -12.49 12.42
N GLY A 200 -7.03 -12.15 12.06
CA GLY A 200 -6.08 -13.05 11.43
C GLY A 200 -5.68 -14.24 12.31
N VAL A 201 -5.54 -14.06 13.63
CA VAL A 201 -5.03 -15.09 14.56
C VAL A 201 -5.94 -15.46 15.73
N THR A 202 -7.15 -14.90 15.81
CA THR A 202 -8.15 -15.35 16.80
C THR A 202 -8.42 -16.84 16.62
N GLY A 203 -8.30 -17.59 17.72
CA GLY A 203 -8.40 -19.06 17.71
C GLY A 203 -7.10 -19.82 17.37
N ASN A 204 -6.05 -19.17 16.84
CA ASN A 204 -4.78 -19.81 16.54
C ASN A 204 -3.92 -20.03 17.80
N LYS A 205 -4.18 -21.13 18.52
CA LYS A 205 -3.44 -21.51 19.75
C LYS A 205 -1.94 -21.79 19.56
N LYS A 206 -1.40 -21.76 18.32
CA LYS A 206 0.04 -21.93 18.04
C LYS A 206 0.83 -20.62 18.09
N VAL A 207 0.16 -19.46 18.19
CA VAL A 207 0.78 -18.16 18.46
C VAL A 207 0.21 -17.57 19.76
N LYS A 208 0.94 -16.64 20.36
CA LYS A 208 0.49 -15.84 21.51
C LYS A 208 0.53 -14.37 21.11
N ILE A 209 -0.57 -13.67 21.34
CA ILE A 209 -0.65 -12.22 21.18
C ILE A 209 0.02 -11.54 22.39
N ILE A 210 0.79 -10.49 22.16
CA ILE A 210 1.38 -9.62 23.18
C ILE A 210 0.51 -8.38 23.34
N SER A 211 0.15 -8.03 24.58
CA SER A 211 -0.56 -6.78 24.91
C SER A 211 0.32 -5.54 24.69
N ILE A 212 -0.30 -4.38 24.45
CA ILE A 212 0.39 -3.11 24.25
C ILE A 212 -0.03 -2.13 25.34
N ASP A 213 0.94 -1.57 26.06
CA ASP A 213 0.74 -0.63 27.18
C ASP A 213 -0.23 -1.16 28.26
N GLY A 214 -0.25 -2.47 28.47
CA GLY A 214 -1.16 -3.18 29.40
C GLY A 214 -2.51 -3.57 28.80
N VAL A 215 -2.86 -3.08 27.61
CA VAL A 215 -4.15 -3.31 26.96
C VAL A 215 -4.08 -4.51 26.03
N ALA A 216 -4.96 -5.49 26.26
CA ALA A 216 -5.17 -6.62 25.36
C ALA A 216 -6.08 -6.23 24.18
N PRO A 217 -5.81 -6.69 22.94
CA PRO A 217 -6.68 -6.44 21.80
C PRO A 217 -7.94 -7.31 21.85
N SER A 218 -9.10 -6.68 21.61
CA SER A 218 -10.42 -7.30 21.54
C SER A 218 -11.37 -6.38 20.77
N ALA A 219 -12.50 -6.89 20.27
CA ALA A 219 -13.53 -6.04 19.65
C ALA A 219 -13.98 -4.88 20.57
N SER A 220 -14.04 -5.10 21.90
CA SER A 220 -14.38 -4.05 22.87
C SER A 220 -13.28 -3.00 23.02
N THR A 221 -12.02 -3.41 23.19
CA THR A 221 -10.87 -2.49 23.34
C THR A 221 -10.49 -1.77 22.04
N ILE A 222 -10.87 -2.32 20.88
CA ILE A 222 -10.90 -1.62 19.59
C ILE A 222 -12.03 -0.58 19.61
N ALA A 223 -13.30 -0.99 19.82
CA ALA A 223 -14.48 -0.13 19.69
C ALA A 223 -14.51 1.07 20.65
N ASN A 224 -13.93 0.95 21.85
CA ASN A 224 -13.77 2.08 22.78
C ASN A 224 -12.47 2.87 22.61
N GLY A 225 -11.59 2.46 21.69
CA GLY A 225 -10.33 3.13 21.37
C GLY A 225 -9.23 3.02 22.43
N SER A 226 -9.36 2.13 23.42
CA SER A 226 -8.34 1.90 24.46
C SER A 226 -7.12 1.14 23.94
N TYR A 227 -7.30 0.18 23.02
CA TYR A 227 -6.18 -0.46 22.34
C TYR A 227 -5.68 0.46 21.21
N ALA A 228 -4.46 1.00 21.35
CA ALA A 228 -3.99 2.08 20.49
C ALA A 228 -3.79 1.69 19.01
N LEU A 229 -3.48 0.42 18.73
CA LEU A 229 -3.05 -0.04 17.40
C LEU A 229 -4.18 -0.72 16.62
N TYR A 230 -5.16 0.04 16.13
CA TYR A 230 -6.14 -0.44 15.14
C TYR A 230 -5.99 0.20 13.76
N THR A 231 -6.54 -0.46 12.74
CA THR A 231 -6.66 0.05 11.36
C THR A 231 -8.05 -0.25 10.81
N GLU A 232 -8.51 0.60 9.90
CA GLU A 232 -9.59 0.29 8.97
C GLU A 232 -9.20 -0.88 8.05
N LEU A 233 -10.18 -1.73 7.76
CA LEU A 233 -10.17 -2.68 6.66
C LEU A 233 -11.12 -2.16 5.57
N TYR A 234 -10.62 -2.09 4.34
CA TYR A 234 -11.33 -1.53 3.18
C TYR A 234 -11.69 -2.61 2.16
N LEU A 235 -12.83 -2.42 1.51
CA LEU A 235 -13.05 -2.94 0.16
C LEU A 235 -12.77 -1.81 -0.84
N VAL A 236 -12.06 -2.15 -1.92
CA VAL A 236 -11.51 -1.19 -2.88
C VAL A 236 -12.06 -1.50 -4.27
N THR A 237 -12.65 -0.51 -4.93
CA THR A 237 -13.28 -0.65 -6.26
C THR A 237 -12.80 0.45 -7.22
N ASN A 238 -13.08 0.25 -8.51
CA ASN A 238 -12.88 1.25 -9.55
C ASN A 238 -14.25 1.69 -10.08
N ASP A 239 -14.62 2.95 -9.87
CA ASP A 239 -15.91 3.50 -10.31
C ASP A 239 -16.08 3.55 -11.84
N ALA A 240 -15.00 3.40 -12.61
CA ALA A 240 -15.02 3.25 -14.06
C ALA A 240 -15.05 1.78 -14.53
N SER A 241 -15.17 0.81 -13.61
CA SER A 241 -15.36 -0.60 -13.97
C SER A 241 -16.73 -0.84 -14.61
N PRO A 242 -16.86 -1.72 -15.63
CA PRO A 242 -18.17 -2.15 -16.11
C PRO A 242 -19.00 -2.84 -15.02
N LYS A 243 -18.37 -3.45 -14.00
CA LYS A 243 -19.03 -4.08 -12.85
C LYS A 243 -19.19 -3.15 -11.63
N ALA A 244 -19.28 -1.84 -11.85
CA ALA A 244 -19.30 -0.85 -10.77
C ALA A 244 -20.62 -0.82 -9.96
N ALA A 245 -21.70 -1.46 -10.41
CA ALA A 245 -22.97 -1.54 -9.67
C ALA A 245 -22.97 -2.74 -8.73
N GLU A 246 -22.60 -3.90 -9.25
CA GLU A 246 -22.54 -5.21 -8.61
C GLU A 246 -21.51 -5.21 -7.47
N THR A 247 -20.35 -4.58 -7.69
CA THR A 247 -19.33 -4.38 -6.64
C THR A 247 -19.79 -3.44 -5.53
N LYS A 248 -20.63 -2.43 -5.83
CA LYS A 248 -21.25 -1.57 -4.82
C LYS A 248 -22.35 -2.30 -4.06
N GLU A 249 -23.15 -3.13 -4.72
CA GLU A 249 -24.16 -3.94 -4.05
C GLU A 249 -23.52 -4.98 -3.13
N PHE A 250 -22.40 -5.61 -3.53
CA PHE A 250 -21.64 -6.47 -2.63
C PHE A 250 -21.12 -5.71 -1.39
N ILE A 251 -20.60 -4.48 -1.57
CA ILE A 251 -20.19 -3.63 -0.45
C ILE A 251 -21.38 -3.28 0.47
N GLN A 252 -22.56 -2.96 -0.08
CA GLN A 252 -23.78 -2.72 0.69
C GLN A 252 -24.22 -3.97 1.47
N PHE A 253 -24.04 -5.17 0.91
CA PHE A 253 -24.30 -6.42 1.61
C PHE A 253 -23.28 -6.70 2.72
N VAL A 254 -22.00 -6.37 2.52
CA VAL A 254 -20.96 -6.44 3.57
C VAL A 254 -21.29 -5.51 4.75
N THR A 255 -21.81 -4.31 4.49
CA THR A 255 -22.22 -3.35 5.53
C THR A 255 -23.65 -3.53 6.05
N SER A 256 -24.41 -4.49 5.51
CA SER A 256 -25.75 -4.85 6.00
C SER A 256 -25.74 -5.40 7.43
N SER A 257 -26.92 -5.61 8.03
CA SER A 257 -27.03 -6.29 9.34
C SER A 257 -26.46 -7.71 9.30
N GLN A 258 -26.70 -8.46 8.22
CA GLN A 258 -26.18 -9.81 8.01
C GLN A 258 -24.66 -9.81 7.83
N GLY A 259 -24.14 -8.93 6.96
CA GLY A 259 -22.69 -8.76 6.75
C GLY A 259 -21.98 -8.35 8.05
N SER A 260 -22.49 -7.33 8.74
CA SER A 260 -21.98 -6.87 10.03
C SER A 260 -22.01 -7.94 11.11
N SER A 261 -22.98 -8.86 11.09
CA SER A 261 -23.01 -10.00 12.01
C SER A 261 -21.88 -10.99 11.75
N LEU A 262 -21.52 -11.23 10.48
CA LEU A 262 -20.37 -12.07 10.09
C LEU A 262 -19.03 -11.40 10.44
N LEU A 263 -18.91 -10.09 10.27
CA LEU A 263 -17.73 -9.32 10.71
C LEU A 263 -17.50 -9.46 12.22
N ARG A 264 -18.54 -9.28 13.04
CA ARG A 264 -18.44 -9.46 14.50
C ARG A 264 -18.09 -10.89 14.91
N ALA A 265 -18.52 -11.91 14.16
CA ALA A 265 -18.13 -13.30 14.39
C ALA A 265 -16.62 -13.54 14.20
N HIS A 266 -15.97 -12.77 13.31
CA HIS A 266 -14.51 -12.74 13.14
C HIS A 266 -13.77 -11.79 14.09
N SER A 267 -14.42 -11.35 15.18
CA SER A 267 -13.90 -10.38 16.16
C SER A 267 -13.57 -8.99 15.62
N LEU A 268 -14.04 -8.66 14.41
CA LEU A 268 -13.95 -7.31 13.85
C LEU A 268 -15.03 -6.40 14.45
N VAL A 269 -14.77 -5.10 14.45
CA VAL A 269 -15.79 -4.07 14.70
C VAL A 269 -16.27 -3.55 13.35
N PRO A 270 -17.54 -3.74 12.94
CA PRO A 270 -18.08 -3.14 11.72
C PRO A 270 -17.83 -1.63 11.69
N TYR A 271 -17.53 -1.05 10.52
CA TYR A 271 -17.06 0.34 10.46
C TYR A 271 -18.05 1.34 11.08
N ALA A 272 -19.36 1.10 10.88
CA ALA A 272 -20.45 1.90 11.44
C ALA A 272 -20.52 1.85 12.98
N ASP A 273 -20.24 0.69 13.59
CA ASP A 273 -20.18 0.53 15.06
C ASP A 273 -19.04 1.37 15.66
N GLY A 274 -17.96 1.58 14.89
CA GLY A 274 -16.76 2.32 15.29
C GLY A 274 -16.74 3.79 14.89
N ALA A 275 -17.89 4.47 14.76
CA ALA A 275 -17.94 5.88 14.32
C ALA A 275 -17.11 6.85 15.21
N THR A 276 -16.98 6.56 16.50
CA THR A 276 -16.12 7.28 17.45
C THR A 276 -14.62 7.11 17.16
N LEU A 277 -14.21 5.98 16.56
CA LEU A 277 -12.82 5.72 16.19
C LEU A 277 -12.39 6.61 15.03
N ALA A 278 -13.25 6.79 14.02
CA ALA A 278 -13.00 7.69 12.90
C ALA A 278 -12.80 9.15 13.36
N SER A 279 -13.65 9.64 14.28
CA SER A 279 -13.50 11.00 14.84
C SER A 279 -12.31 11.12 15.79
N GLY A 280 -12.00 10.07 16.55
CA GLY A 280 -10.87 10.02 17.48
C GLY A 280 -9.50 9.76 16.84
N ASP A 281 -9.43 9.29 15.59
CA ASP A 281 -8.19 8.82 14.96
C ASP A 281 -7.09 9.88 14.91
N ALA A 282 -7.42 11.14 14.57
CA ALA A 282 -6.43 12.22 14.56
C ALA A 282 -5.77 12.42 15.94
N ALA A 283 -6.56 12.39 17.02
CA ALA A 283 -6.06 12.49 18.39
C ALA A 283 -5.31 11.23 18.84
N ARG A 284 -5.75 10.04 18.42
CA ARG A 284 -5.05 8.76 18.65
C ARG A 284 -3.66 8.78 18.04
N ARG A 285 -3.53 9.14 16.76
CA ARG A 285 -2.25 9.21 16.05
C ARG A 285 -1.32 10.27 16.64
N ALA A 286 -1.86 11.40 17.13
CA ALA A 286 -1.09 12.40 17.85
C ALA A 286 -0.53 11.85 19.17
N ARG A 287 -1.33 11.10 19.96
CA ARG A 287 -0.85 10.42 21.17
C ARG A 287 0.25 9.40 20.85
N ILE A 288 0.01 8.51 19.88
CA ILE A 288 0.97 7.49 19.44
C ILE A 288 2.32 8.13 19.07
N ALA A 289 2.29 9.16 18.21
CA ALA A 289 3.50 9.86 17.77
C ALA A 289 4.23 10.54 18.94
N SER A 290 3.49 11.14 19.89
CA SER A 290 4.06 11.71 21.11
C SER A 290 4.70 10.65 22.01
N THR A 291 4.11 9.45 22.13
CA THR A 291 4.65 8.34 22.94
C THR A 291 5.93 7.77 22.35
N VAL A 292 6.03 7.66 21.02
CA VAL A 292 7.21 7.08 20.33
C VAL A 292 8.23 8.14 19.86
N GLY A 293 8.03 9.41 20.20
CA GLY A 293 8.94 10.51 19.87
C GLY A 293 9.00 10.90 18.38
N THR A 294 8.02 10.48 17.58
CA THR A 294 7.94 10.85 16.16
C THR A 294 7.13 12.13 15.95
N ARG A 295 7.39 12.87 14.86
CA ARG A 295 6.60 14.07 14.54
C ARG A 295 5.18 13.63 14.19
N ALA A 296 4.19 14.09 14.96
CA ALA A 296 2.78 13.80 14.72
C ALA A 296 2.38 14.16 13.29
N ASN A 297 1.84 13.19 12.58
CA ASN A 297 1.47 13.33 11.17
C ASN A 297 0.32 14.32 11.00
N VAL A 298 0.61 15.48 10.41
CA VAL A 298 -0.39 16.40 9.84
C VAL A 298 -0.84 15.95 8.43
N GLY A 299 -0.64 14.66 8.11
CA GLY A 299 -1.19 14.04 6.91
C GLY A 299 -2.69 13.82 7.05
N SER A 300 -3.40 13.87 5.92
CA SER A 300 -4.87 13.79 5.86
C SER A 300 -5.47 12.68 6.72
N ALA A 301 -6.69 12.93 7.22
CA ALA A 301 -7.52 11.89 7.84
C ALA A 301 -7.70 10.70 6.87
N MET A 302 -7.97 9.51 7.41
CA MET A 302 -8.15 8.29 6.60
C MET A 302 -9.55 8.19 5.96
N THR A 303 -10.20 9.36 5.81
CA THR A 303 -11.56 9.59 5.33
C THR A 303 -11.55 10.21 3.94
N THR A 304 -11.72 9.39 2.91
CA THR A 304 -12.44 9.80 1.69
C THR A 304 -13.95 9.96 2.03
N PRO A 305 -14.72 10.73 1.23
CA PRO A 305 -15.93 11.39 1.75
C PRO A 305 -17.07 10.44 2.16
N THR A 306 -17.80 10.88 3.17
CA THR A 306 -18.97 10.23 3.77
C THR A 306 -20.00 9.80 2.71
N VAL A 307 -20.32 8.51 2.66
CA VAL A 307 -21.53 8.04 1.98
C VAL A 307 -22.73 8.58 2.75
N ALA A 308 -23.62 9.32 2.09
CA ALA A 308 -24.71 10.02 2.77
C ALA A 308 -25.60 9.04 3.55
N ALA A 309 -25.87 9.35 4.82
CA ALA A 309 -26.84 8.62 5.61
C ALA A 309 -28.24 8.79 5.00
N ALA A 310 -28.91 7.69 4.69
CA ALA A 310 -30.31 7.72 4.29
C ALA A 310 -31.16 8.27 5.44
N ALA A 311 -31.96 9.29 5.17
CA ALA A 311 -32.56 10.11 6.22
C ALA A 311 -33.83 9.47 6.82
N ALA A 312 -33.95 9.59 8.14
CA ALA A 312 -35.20 9.65 8.87
C ALA A 312 -35.09 10.84 9.84
N GLY A 313 -36.02 11.80 9.77
CA GLY A 313 -35.86 13.12 10.37
C GLY A 313 -36.72 13.39 11.60
N ALA A 314 -36.23 14.27 12.47
CA ALA A 314 -36.97 15.05 13.45
C ALA A 314 -36.20 16.36 13.71
N GLU A 315 -36.90 17.44 14.07
CA GLU A 315 -36.35 18.80 14.08
C GLU A 315 -35.93 19.32 15.48
N ALA A 316 -35.27 20.50 15.45
CA ALA A 316 -35.12 21.48 16.52
C ALA A 316 -34.11 21.14 17.66
N THR A 317 -33.44 22.12 18.30
CA THR A 317 -33.51 23.60 18.17
C THR A 317 -32.13 24.24 18.38
N GLN A 318 -31.92 25.46 17.87
CA GLN A 318 -30.76 26.29 18.21
C GLN A 318 -30.99 27.09 19.51
N ALA A 319 -29.92 27.34 20.27
CA ALA A 319 -29.77 28.49 21.16
C ALA A 319 -28.29 28.90 21.20
N ALA A 320 -28.01 30.18 21.41
CA ALA A 320 -26.67 30.76 21.35
C ALA A 320 -26.30 31.49 22.66
N VAL A 321 -25.04 31.90 22.80
CA VAL A 321 -24.60 33.26 23.22
C VAL A 321 -23.06 33.34 23.12
N ALA A 322 -22.49 34.54 23.05
CA ALA A 322 -21.09 34.77 22.70
C ALA A 322 -20.36 35.78 23.61
N ALA A 323 -19.03 35.82 23.43
CA ALA A 323 -18.11 36.94 23.67
C ALA A 323 -17.65 37.29 25.10
N ALA A 324 -16.32 37.32 25.25
CA ALA A 324 -15.56 38.25 26.09
C ALA A 324 -14.24 38.60 25.38
N LYS A 325 -13.58 39.72 25.73
CA LYS A 325 -12.36 40.24 25.07
C LYS A 325 -11.27 40.60 26.08
N GLY A 326 -10.00 40.51 25.68
CA GLY A 326 -8.83 41.08 26.37
C GLY A 326 -7.63 40.11 26.43
N THR A 327 -6.36 40.54 26.44
CA THR A 327 -5.78 41.88 26.17
C THR A 327 -4.31 41.68 25.72
N VAL A 328 -3.69 42.66 25.04
CA VAL A 328 -2.32 42.51 24.47
C VAL A 328 -1.25 43.19 25.34
N ALA A 329 -0.08 42.55 25.50
CA ALA A 329 1.12 43.14 26.13
C ALA A 329 2.41 42.89 25.31
N LYS A 330 3.43 43.75 25.52
CA LYS A 330 4.60 43.98 24.64
C LYS A 330 5.73 42.94 24.70
N ALA A 331 6.66 43.05 23.75
CA ALA A 331 7.85 42.22 23.57
C ALA A 331 9.17 42.86 24.09
N GLY A 332 10.24 42.07 24.16
CA GLY A 332 11.63 42.49 24.44
C GLY A 332 12.66 41.79 23.53
N LYS A 333 13.87 42.36 23.37
CA LYS A 333 14.92 41.96 22.40
C LYS A 333 16.24 42.68 22.71
N PRO A 334 17.45 42.21 22.26
CA PRO A 334 18.04 40.87 22.28
C PRO A 334 19.36 40.82 23.10
N ALA A 335 19.98 39.64 23.23
CA ALA A 335 21.38 39.50 23.68
C ALA A 335 22.29 38.92 22.56
N LYS A 336 23.60 39.16 22.64
CA LYS A 336 24.63 38.68 21.68
C LYS A 336 25.60 37.71 22.38
N THR A 337 26.01 36.64 21.71
CA THR A 337 27.18 35.82 22.06
C THR A 337 27.94 35.38 20.79
N LYS A 338 29.26 35.12 20.94
CA LYS A 338 30.16 34.70 19.85
C LYS A 338 30.07 33.19 19.59
N ALA A 339 30.37 32.78 18.36
CA ALA A 339 30.68 31.39 18.01
C ALA A 339 32.21 31.18 17.86
N PRO A 340 32.76 30.00 18.20
CA PRO A 340 34.12 29.59 17.84
C PRO A 340 34.20 29.08 16.39
N ALA A 341 35.42 28.88 15.88
CA ALA A 341 35.69 28.42 14.51
C ALA A 341 35.35 26.93 14.30
N ALA A 342 35.14 26.54 13.04
CA ALA A 342 34.82 25.17 12.62
C ALA A 342 35.99 24.49 11.89
N GLU A 343 36.18 23.21 12.15
CA GLU A 343 37.10 22.33 11.40
C GLU A 343 36.52 21.95 10.02
N PRO A 344 37.37 21.60 9.03
CA PRO A 344 36.91 21.17 7.71
C PRO A 344 36.12 19.84 7.75
N SER A 345 34.98 19.81 7.06
CA SER A 345 34.04 18.69 7.05
C SER A 345 34.56 17.47 6.27
N GLN A 346 34.53 16.29 6.92
CA GLN A 346 34.96 15.00 6.37
C GLN A 346 33.96 14.31 5.41
N PHE A 347 32.87 14.98 5.01
CA PHE A 347 31.80 14.39 4.19
C PHE A 347 32.02 14.65 2.68
N ALA A 348 32.49 13.63 1.95
CA ALA A 348 33.01 13.77 0.59
C ALA A 348 31.96 13.84 -0.55
N THR A 349 30.67 13.58 -0.31
CA THR A 349 29.64 13.70 -1.36
C THR A 349 28.27 14.01 -0.77
N VAL A 350 27.55 14.98 -1.38
CA VAL A 350 26.15 15.27 -1.09
C VAL A 350 25.32 14.90 -2.32
N VAL A 351 24.38 13.96 -2.16
CA VAL A 351 23.36 13.66 -3.18
C VAL A 351 22.02 14.15 -2.69
N ALA A 352 21.52 15.22 -3.30
CA ALA A 352 20.20 15.78 -3.01
C ALA A 352 19.46 16.04 -4.32
N SER A 353 18.21 15.60 -4.40
CA SER A 353 17.30 15.91 -5.50
C SER A 353 16.11 16.69 -4.95
N VAL A 354 15.85 17.85 -5.55
CA VAL A 354 14.70 18.71 -5.22
C VAL A 354 13.76 18.71 -6.43
N THR A 355 12.47 18.49 -6.21
CA THR A 355 11.44 18.58 -7.24
C THR A 355 10.40 19.61 -6.81
N THR A 356 10.27 20.69 -7.58
CA THR A 356 9.32 21.77 -7.31
C THR A 356 8.14 21.71 -8.27
N THR A 357 6.94 21.45 -7.73
CA THR A 357 5.70 21.47 -8.52
C THR A 357 5.03 22.84 -8.38
N ALA A 358 5.26 23.74 -9.34
CA ALA A 358 4.75 25.10 -9.27
C ALA A 358 3.22 25.17 -9.48
N ARG A 359 2.45 25.19 -8.39
CA ARG A 359 1.06 25.69 -8.40
C ARG A 359 1.05 27.16 -7.97
N LYS A 360 0.31 28.01 -8.68
CA LYS A 360 0.07 29.40 -8.24
C LYS A 360 -0.68 29.37 -6.90
N ALA A 361 -0.23 30.20 -5.96
CA ALA A 361 -0.78 30.37 -4.62
C ALA A 361 -0.78 29.12 -3.71
N PHE A 362 0.42 28.67 -3.29
CA PHE A 362 0.79 28.64 -1.86
C PHE A 362 2.32 28.65 -1.73
N GLY A 363 2.85 29.26 -0.66
CA GLY A 363 4.29 29.52 -0.51
C GLY A 363 4.97 28.60 0.50
N GLY A 364 5.81 27.68 0.03
CA GLY A 364 6.67 26.84 0.86
C GLY A 364 7.38 25.78 0.02
N VAL A 365 8.70 25.69 0.14
CA VAL A 365 9.51 24.62 -0.45
C VAL A 365 10.25 23.93 0.69
N HIS A 366 10.09 22.62 0.81
CA HIS A 366 10.76 21.82 1.84
C HIS A 366 11.61 20.76 1.15
N ALA A 367 12.86 20.64 1.57
CA ALA A 367 13.79 19.60 1.15
C ALA A 367 14.46 19.01 2.40
N GLU A 368 14.68 17.70 2.40
CA GLU A 368 15.55 17.03 3.37
C GLU A 368 16.55 16.17 2.60
N ALA A 369 17.79 16.13 3.06
CA ALA A 369 18.83 15.26 2.55
C ALA A 369 19.44 14.47 3.72
N ILE A 370 19.87 13.25 3.45
CA ILE A 370 20.50 12.36 4.44
C ILE A 370 21.83 11.91 3.84
N THR A 371 22.93 12.21 4.53
CA THR A 371 24.25 11.67 4.20
C THR A 371 24.45 10.32 4.87
N VAL A 372 25.23 9.46 4.22
CA VAL A 372 25.69 8.17 4.75
C VAL A 372 27.22 8.24 4.77
N SER A 373 27.87 7.80 5.86
CA SER A 373 29.31 7.60 5.85
C SER A 373 29.63 6.24 5.20
N ASP A 374 30.49 6.26 4.19
CA ASP A 374 30.75 5.11 3.29
C ASP A 374 31.58 3.97 3.94
N GLN A 375 31.76 3.99 5.27
CA GLN A 375 32.65 3.10 6.01
C GLN A 375 32.03 2.65 7.35
N ALA A 376 30.86 1.99 7.29
CA ALA A 376 30.20 1.43 8.48
C ALA A 376 29.71 -0.02 8.26
N LYS A 377 30.57 -1.00 8.56
CA LYS A 377 30.16 -2.41 8.70
C LYS A 377 29.15 -2.52 9.86
N ARG A 378 27.93 -2.99 9.59
CA ARG A 378 26.83 -3.29 10.57
C ARG A 378 26.71 -2.30 11.75
N GLY A 379 25.89 -1.26 11.60
CA GLY A 379 25.44 -0.42 12.74
C GLY A 379 25.93 1.03 12.72
N GLY A 380 26.05 1.65 11.54
CA GLY A 380 26.43 3.07 11.42
C GLY A 380 25.44 4.04 12.09
N ARG A 381 25.97 5.11 12.70
CA ARG A 381 25.16 6.20 13.28
C ARG A 381 24.71 7.19 12.20
N PHE A 382 23.45 7.58 12.24
CA PHE A 382 22.89 8.63 11.36
C PHE A 382 23.03 10.01 12.01
N ALA A 383 23.34 11.03 11.21
CA ALA A 383 23.26 12.43 11.59
C ALA A 383 22.23 13.14 10.71
N LYS A 384 21.28 13.88 11.30
CA LYS A 384 20.33 14.69 10.55
C LYS A 384 20.85 16.11 10.38
N VAL A 385 20.91 16.57 9.13
CA VAL A 385 21.10 17.99 8.81
C VAL A 385 19.75 18.57 8.41
N THR A 386 19.35 19.67 9.06
CA THR A 386 18.17 20.46 8.71
C THR A 386 18.59 21.89 8.37
N ALA A 387 18.07 22.44 7.28
CA ALA A 387 18.26 23.82 6.89
C ALA A 387 16.91 24.44 6.52
N ASP A 388 16.47 25.44 7.29
CA ASP A 388 15.20 26.12 7.09
C ASP A 388 15.36 27.33 6.14
N ALA A 389 14.64 27.32 5.01
CA ALA A 389 14.68 28.40 4.03
C ALA A 389 13.57 29.43 4.30
N VAL A 390 13.90 30.51 5.02
CA VAL A 390 12.96 31.61 5.32
C VAL A 390 12.95 32.65 4.19
N THR A 391 11.90 32.66 3.37
CA THR A 391 11.73 33.65 2.30
C THR A 391 11.23 35.00 2.86
N VAL A 392 12.16 35.96 3.02
CA VAL A 392 11.81 37.37 3.27
C VAL A 392 11.39 38.02 1.94
N ARG A 393 10.26 38.73 1.90
CA ARG A 393 9.80 39.46 0.71
C ARG A 393 10.68 40.69 0.43
N GLY A 394 11.49 40.62 -0.64
CA GLY A 394 12.32 41.71 -1.17
C GLY A 394 12.33 41.73 -2.71
N LYS A 395 12.75 42.85 -3.32
CA LYS A 395 12.70 43.07 -4.78
C LYS A 395 13.82 42.33 -5.55
N PRO A 396 13.61 41.92 -6.81
CA PRO A 396 14.60 41.18 -7.61
C PRO A 396 15.42 42.07 -8.56
N VAL A 397 16.76 41.89 -8.62
CA VAL A 397 17.63 42.29 -9.75
C VAL A 397 18.87 41.38 -9.81
N ALA A 398 19.10 40.70 -10.94
CA ALA A 398 20.42 40.40 -11.55
C ALA A 398 20.24 39.49 -12.81
N LYS A 399 21.17 39.57 -13.77
CA LYS A 399 21.23 38.73 -14.99
C LYS A 399 22.44 37.76 -14.93
N PRO A 400 22.42 36.64 -15.70
CA PRO A 400 23.51 35.66 -15.71
C PRO A 400 24.74 36.11 -16.53
N VAL A 401 25.87 35.42 -16.30
CA VAL A 401 27.15 35.52 -17.02
C VAL A 401 27.62 34.09 -17.36
N PRO A 402 28.21 33.82 -18.55
CA PRO A 402 28.49 32.47 -19.04
C PRO A 402 29.83 31.86 -18.58
N ALA A 403 30.14 30.66 -19.08
CA ALA A 403 31.18 29.74 -18.59
C ALA A 403 32.53 29.79 -19.34
N ASN A 404 33.52 29.03 -18.86
CA ASN A 404 34.75 28.66 -19.55
C ASN A 404 35.13 27.18 -19.26
N GLU A 405 35.15 26.37 -20.33
CA GLU A 405 36.23 25.48 -20.83
C GLU A 405 37.57 25.39 -20.05
N VAL A 406 38.43 24.35 -20.13
CA VAL A 406 38.60 23.09 -20.92
C VAL A 406 39.38 22.05 -20.03
N PRO A 407 39.88 20.83 -20.40
CA PRO A 407 40.07 20.18 -21.72
C PRO A 407 39.63 18.68 -21.80
N GLU A 408 40.27 17.90 -22.69
CA GLU A 408 39.97 16.54 -23.18
C GLU A 408 41.22 15.62 -23.12
N LYS A 409 41.07 14.27 -23.17
CA LYS A 409 42.06 13.41 -23.88
C LYS A 409 41.47 12.11 -24.47
N ALA A 410 42.02 11.70 -25.62
CA ALA A 410 41.40 10.80 -26.61
C ALA A 410 41.79 9.31 -26.54
N THR A 411 41.10 8.50 -27.36
CA THR A 411 41.44 7.11 -27.74
C THR A 411 41.34 6.90 -29.27
N PRO A 412 42.25 6.12 -29.91
CA PRO A 412 42.17 5.78 -31.34
C PRO A 412 41.37 4.48 -31.63
N ALA A 413 41.00 4.24 -32.90
CA ALA A 413 40.21 3.09 -33.35
C ALA A 413 40.70 2.52 -34.71
N LEU A 414 40.36 1.25 -35.02
CA LEU A 414 40.62 0.57 -36.31
C LEU A 414 39.46 -0.41 -36.72
N PRO A 415 39.31 -0.81 -38.00
CA PRO A 415 37.99 -1.13 -38.60
C PRO A 415 37.88 -2.42 -39.47
N LEU A 416 36.78 -2.55 -40.25
CA LEU A 416 36.48 -3.50 -41.38
C LEU A 416 35.95 -4.90 -40.99
N LYS A 417 35.16 -5.69 -41.77
CA LYS A 417 34.29 -5.52 -42.99
C LYS A 417 33.26 -6.72 -43.09
N PRO A 418 32.25 -6.74 -43.99
CA PRO A 418 31.07 -7.65 -43.92
C PRO A 418 30.96 -8.80 -44.97
N ILE A 419 30.10 -9.81 -44.72
CA ILE A 419 29.63 -10.90 -45.63
C ILE A 419 28.11 -11.16 -45.42
N ALA A 420 27.39 -11.90 -46.29
CA ALA A 420 25.95 -11.71 -46.57
C ALA A 420 25.00 -12.97 -46.63
N LYS A 421 23.69 -12.68 -46.54
CA LYS A 421 22.45 -13.32 -47.08
C LYS A 421 22.20 -14.85 -47.02
N ALA A 422 21.00 -15.21 -46.52
CA ALA A 422 20.07 -16.20 -47.10
C ALA A 422 18.60 -15.90 -46.68
N GLU A 423 17.60 -16.38 -47.42
CA GLU A 423 16.13 -16.27 -47.12
C GLU A 423 15.47 -17.68 -47.09
N PRO A 424 14.20 -17.84 -46.65
CA PRO A 424 13.12 -17.89 -47.67
C PRO A 424 11.68 -17.45 -47.27
N LYS A 425 11.06 -16.65 -48.16
CA LYS A 425 9.64 -16.71 -48.64
C LYS A 425 8.46 -16.48 -47.66
N LYS A 426 7.25 -16.32 -48.26
CA LYS A 426 6.18 -15.41 -47.78
C LYS A 426 4.81 -15.68 -48.45
N VAL A 427 3.71 -15.57 -47.69
CA VAL A 427 2.30 -15.38 -48.15
C VAL A 427 1.63 -14.48 -47.08
N VAL A 428 1.36 -13.17 -47.26
CA VAL A 428 0.30 -12.48 -48.05
C VAL A 428 -1.09 -12.86 -47.52
N ALA A 429 -1.97 -11.98 -47.00
CA ALA A 429 -2.37 -10.59 -47.34
C ALA A 429 -2.90 -9.84 -46.06
N LYS A 430 -3.29 -8.54 -46.02
CA LYS A 430 -3.01 -7.30 -46.80
C LYS A 430 -3.69 -6.12 -46.05
N GLU A 431 -2.94 -5.12 -45.59
CA GLU A 431 -3.47 -3.77 -45.27
C GLU A 431 -2.36 -2.70 -45.33
N ALA A 432 -2.71 -1.42 -45.56
CA ALA A 432 -1.79 -0.29 -45.66
C ALA A 432 -2.55 1.06 -45.57
N PRO A 433 -1.90 2.22 -45.25
CA PRO A 433 -0.52 2.41 -44.80
C PRO A 433 -0.40 3.24 -43.50
N ALA A 434 0.16 2.66 -42.42
CA ALA A 434 0.57 3.43 -41.25
C ALA A 434 1.95 4.09 -41.47
N LYS A 435 2.18 5.29 -40.90
CA LYS A 435 3.46 6.02 -41.03
C LYS A 435 4.61 5.24 -40.38
N LYS A 436 5.69 5.03 -41.15
CA LYS A 436 6.90 4.28 -40.78
C LYS A 436 7.66 4.93 -39.61
N PRO A 437 7.83 4.23 -38.46
CA PRO A 437 8.81 4.62 -37.44
C PRO A 437 10.25 4.44 -37.96
N ALA A 438 11.18 5.25 -37.48
CA ALA A 438 12.60 5.07 -37.78
C ALA A 438 13.14 3.79 -37.11
N ALA A 439 14.23 3.23 -37.67
CA ALA A 439 14.95 2.13 -37.03
C ALA A 439 15.70 2.64 -35.80
N VAL A 440 15.48 2.02 -34.64
CA VAL A 440 16.05 2.43 -33.35
C VAL A 440 17.20 1.47 -33.00
N ALA A 441 18.35 2.01 -32.60
CA ALA A 441 19.53 1.22 -32.28
C ALA A 441 19.33 0.40 -31.00
N SER A 442 19.45 -0.92 -31.08
CA SER A 442 19.38 -1.79 -29.90
C SER A 442 20.68 -1.76 -29.11
N HIS A 443 20.69 -1.12 -27.95
CA HIS A 443 21.79 -1.27 -26.99
C HIS A 443 21.66 -2.62 -26.26
N THR A 444 22.78 -3.13 -25.71
CA THR A 444 22.77 -4.34 -24.89
C THR A 444 23.56 -4.14 -23.61
N TYR A 445 23.09 -4.75 -22.52
CA TYR A 445 23.64 -4.59 -21.19
C TYR A 445 24.07 -5.95 -20.64
N LYS A 446 25.32 -6.05 -20.17
CA LYS A 446 25.82 -7.25 -19.49
C LYS A 446 25.55 -7.15 -17.98
N VAL A 447 24.74 -8.06 -17.46
CA VAL A 447 24.33 -8.15 -16.05
C VAL A 447 25.58 -8.25 -15.17
N SER A 448 25.71 -7.36 -14.19
CA SER A 448 26.81 -7.38 -13.22
C SER A 448 26.43 -8.14 -11.94
N THR A 449 27.41 -8.52 -11.13
CA THR A 449 27.14 -9.12 -9.80
C THR A 449 26.37 -8.13 -8.93
N GLY A 450 25.16 -8.52 -8.49
CA GLY A 450 24.25 -7.68 -7.71
C GLY A 450 23.21 -6.91 -8.54
N ASP A 451 23.25 -6.97 -9.87
CA ASP A 451 22.16 -6.43 -10.70
C ASP A 451 20.87 -7.25 -10.57
N THR A 452 19.74 -6.56 -10.72
CA THR A 452 18.39 -7.12 -10.83
C THR A 452 17.72 -6.54 -12.08
N LEU A 453 16.65 -7.15 -12.59
CA LEU A 453 15.90 -6.55 -13.70
C LEU A 453 15.42 -5.13 -13.39
N TYR A 454 15.09 -4.83 -12.13
CA TYR A 454 14.71 -3.49 -11.71
C TYR A 454 15.89 -2.49 -11.74
N SER A 455 17.08 -2.87 -11.25
CA SER A 455 18.25 -1.97 -11.33
C SER A 455 18.66 -1.72 -12.78
N ILE A 456 18.66 -2.75 -13.62
CA ILE A 456 19.00 -2.64 -15.05
C ILE A 456 17.96 -1.77 -15.78
N ALA A 457 16.67 -2.04 -15.61
CA ALA A 457 15.60 -1.29 -16.26
C ALA A 457 15.68 0.20 -15.90
N LYS A 458 15.78 0.51 -14.60
CA LYS A 458 15.92 1.88 -14.09
C LYS A 458 17.20 2.58 -14.58
N LYS A 459 18.34 1.89 -14.59
CA LYS A 459 19.64 2.41 -15.03
C LYS A 459 19.66 2.79 -16.52
N ASN A 460 18.79 2.18 -17.33
CA ASN A 460 18.69 2.44 -18.76
C ASN A 460 17.35 3.09 -19.19
N ALA A 461 16.56 3.59 -18.24
CA ALA A 461 15.26 4.25 -18.47
C ALA A 461 14.22 3.44 -19.29
N VAL A 462 14.20 2.11 -19.12
CA VAL A 462 13.16 1.22 -19.71
C VAL A 462 12.23 0.66 -18.62
N ASP A 463 11.03 0.22 -18.98
CA ASP A 463 10.18 -0.54 -18.04
C ASP A 463 10.68 -1.99 -17.86
N VAL A 464 10.42 -2.57 -16.68
CA VAL A 464 10.82 -3.94 -16.34
C VAL A 464 10.08 -4.99 -17.17
N ASN A 465 8.81 -4.77 -17.52
CA ASN A 465 8.03 -5.71 -18.33
C ASN A 465 8.41 -5.60 -19.80
N GLN A 466 8.67 -4.38 -20.29
CA GLN A 466 9.32 -4.16 -21.59
C GLN A 466 10.67 -4.89 -21.69
N LEU A 467 11.53 -4.73 -20.68
CA LEU A 467 12.83 -5.40 -20.59
C LEU A 467 12.69 -6.93 -20.57
N ARG A 468 11.74 -7.47 -19.81
CA ARG A 468 11.43 -8.91 -19.77
C ARG A 468 10.94 -9.42 -21.13
N ALA A 469 10.00 -8.71 -21.76
CA ALA A 469 9.43 -9.08 -23.06
C ALA A 469 10.48 -9.08 -24.19
N MET A 470 11.35 -8.07 -24.26
CA MET A 470 12.44 -8.01 -25.26
C MET A 470 13.47 -9.14 -25.14
N ASN A 471 13.53 -9.80 -23.98
CA ASN A 471 14.51 -10.83 -23.65
C ASN A 471 13.90 -12.22 -23.36
N GLY A 472 12.58 -12.37 -23.51
CA GLY A 472 11.88 -13.64 -23.26
C GLY A 472 11.88 -14.10 -21.80
N ILE A 473 12.17 -13.21 -20.84
CA ILE A 473 12.33 -13.57 -19.43
C ILE A 473 10.96 -13.71 -18.77
N LYS A 474 10.57 -14.95 -18.44
CA LYS A 474 9.28 -15.27 -17.83
C LYS A 474 9.18 -14.81 -16.38
N ASP A 475 10.26 -14.96 -15.61
CA ASP A 475 10.32 -14.61 -14.18
C ASP A 475 11.03 -13.26 -13.96
N ASN A 476 11.57 -13.05 -12.75
CA ASN A 476 12.38 -11.87 -12.39
C ASN A 476 13.89 -12.14 -12.26
N ASN A 477 14.33 -13.38 -12.54
CA ASN A 477 15.72 -13.81 -12.35
C ASN A 477 16.63 -13.36 -13.50
N VAL A 478 17.82 -12.88 -13.15
CA VAL A 478 18.95 -12.61 -14.07
C VAL A 478 20.26 -13.03 -13.42
N HIS A 479 21.22 -13.46 -14.23
CA HIS A 479 22.49 -14.01 -13.75
C HIS A 479 23.67 -13.14 -14.18
N PRO A 480 24.70 -12.92 -13.34
CA PRO A 480 25.90 -12.18 -13.71
C PRO A 480 26.55 -12.76 -14.98
N GLY A 481 26.90 -11.88 -15.92
CA GLY A 481 27.43 -12.25 -17.23
C GLY A 481 26.39 -12.43 -18.34
N GLN A 482 25.11 -12.59 -18.02
CA GLN A 482 24.00 -12.61 -18.99
C GLN A 482 23.94 -11.28 -19.76
N VAL A 483 23.56 -11.32 -21.05
CA VAL A 483 23.42 -10.12 -21.89
C VAL A 483 21.95 -9.88 -22.22
N LEU A 484 21.46 -8.67 -21.94
CA LEU A 484 20.09 -8.25 -22.17
C LEU A 484 20.01 -7.20 -23.26
N LYS A 485 19.03 -7.30 -24.15
CA LYS A 485 18.62 -6.26 -25.09
C LYS A 485 17.89 -5.16 -24.34
N ILE A 486 18.38 -3.93 -24.49
CA ILE A 486 17.81 -2.72 -23.89
C ILE A 486 17.35 -1.81 -25.03
N GLY A 487 16.13 -2.04 -25.52
CA GLY A 487 15.54 -1.18 -26.54
C GLY A 487 15.36 0.24 -26.00
N SER A 488 15.68 1.26 -26.80
CA SER A 488 15.64 2.65 -26.34
C SER A 488 14.26 3.08 -25.85
N ALA A 489 14.25 3.96 -24.84
CA ALA A 489 13.05 4.66 -24.40
C ALA A 489 12.37 5.43 -25.56
N ARG A 490 11.08 5.71 -25.40
CA ARG A 490 10.22 6.33 -26.41
C ARG A 490 9.58 7.61 -25.86
#